data_AF-A0A8S9B7W9-F1
#
_entry.id   AF-A0A8S9B7W9-F1
#
_cell.length_a   1.000
_cell.length_b   1.000
_cell.length_c   1.000
_cell.angle_alpha   90.00
_cell.angle_beta   90.00
_cell.angle_gamma   90.00
#
_symmetry.space_group_name_H-M   'P 1'
#
loop_
_entity.id
_entity.type
_entity.pdbx_description
1 polymer ?
#
loop_
_entity_poly.entity_id
_entity_poly.type
_entity_poly.pdbx_seq_one_letter_code
_entity_poly.pdbx_strand_id
1 'polypeptide(L)'
;MQASDVIDAIVAQIYQWGTNFHRNLFHMFDDMNTTRYIRLIACVGAYLLLRPYFVKLGEKIQSKQLEKAQVADPYDAATKDAKKKITPNALRGAGGKTVTFEESDDEDEGEPTGVQWGKKARQRQRKVVSKLLEKREEQLREDDEEEEKDVMELLVDYEPGKDGW
;
A
#
# COMPACT_ATOMS: atom_id res chain seq x y z
N MET A 1 -1.45 22.37 33.46
CA MET A 1 -0.72 21.12 33.70
C MET A 1 0.63 21.28 33.02
N GLN A 2 1.70 21.36 33.79
CA GLN A 2 3.04 21.53 33.21
C GLN A 2 3.48 20.21 32.58
N ALA A 3 4.38 20.25 31.59
CA ALA A 3 4.86 19.05 30.92
C ALA A 3 5.52 18.05 31.90
N SER A 4 6.14 18.56 32.97
CA SER A 4 6.67 17.76 34.08
C SER A 4 5.59 16.93 34.76
N ASP A 5 4.42 17.53 35.05
CA ASP A 5 3.31 16.85 35.75
C ASP A 5 2.77 15.66 34.93
N VAL A 6 2.77 15.82 33.60
CA VAL A 6 2.32 14.76 32.67
C VAL A 6 3.34 13.62 32.61
N ILE A 7 4.64 13.95 32.58
CA ILE A 7 5.72 12.95 32.59
C ILE A 7 5.70 12.16 33.90
N ASP A 8 5.57 12.83 35.04
CA ASP A 8 5.51 12.19 36.35
C ASP A 8 4.28 11.28 36.48
N ALA A 9 3.13 11.69 35.95
CA ALA A 9 1.93 10.85 35.91
C ALA A 9 2.12 9.60 35.03
N ILE A 10 2.79 9.72 33.88
CA ILE A 10 3.10 8.58 33.01
C ILE A 10 4.07 7.62 33.68
N VAL A 11 5.13 8.15 34.31
CA VAL A 11 6.11 7.33 35.04
C VAL A 11 5.45 6.60 36.21
N ALA A 12 4.60 7.28 36.98
CA ALA A 12 3.84 6.67 38.06
C ALA A 12 2.91 5.55 37.55
N GLN A 13 2.24 5.75 36.42
CA GLN A 13 1.37 4.74 35.82
C GLN A 13 2.16 3.51 35.33
N ILE A 14 3.33 3.72 34.70
CA ILE A 14 4.21 2.62 34.26
C ILE A 14 4.73 1.85 35.48
N TYR A 15 5.11 2.54 36.55
CA TYR A 15 5.55 1.90 37.78
C TYR A 15 4.42 1.09 38.44
N GLN A 16 3.20 1.63 38.47
CA GLN A 16 2.02 0.94 38.97
C GLN A 16 1.68 -0.30 38.11
N TRP A 17 1.77 -0.19 36.78
CA TRP A 17 1.59 -1.33 35.89
C TRP A 17 2.68 -2.39 36.08
N GLY A 18 3.94 -1.97 36.19
CA GLY A 18 5.07 -2.87 36.41
C GLY A 18 4.97 -3.64 37.73
N THR A 19 4.65 -2.95 38.82
CA THR A 19 4.45 -3.57 40.15
C THR A 19 3.24 -4.49 40.17
N ASN A 20 2.12 -4.12 39.54
CA ASN A 20 0.95 -4.98 39.41
C ASN A 20 1.23 -6.22 38.55
N PHE A 21 1.97 -6.05 37.45
CA PHE A 21 2.36 -7.14 36.57
C PHE A 21 3.29 -8.12 37.26
N HIS A 22 4.32 -7.60 37.95
CA HIS A 22 5.23 -8.41 38.76
C HIS A 22 4.47 -9.18 39.84
N ARG A 23 3.70 -8.48 40.67
CA ARG A 23 2.90 -9.13 41.73
C ARG A 23 1.97 -10.19 41.14
N ASN A 24 1.26 -9.89 40.06
CA ASN A 24 0.33 -10.86 39.46
C ASN A 24 1.05 -12.07 38.85
N LEU A 25 2.17 -11.87 38.15
CA LEU A 25 2.95 -12.97 37.60
C LEU A 25 3.54 -13.87 38.68
N PHE A 26 4.22 -13.30 39.66
CA PHE A 26 4.87 -14.09 40.70
C PHE A 26 3.84 -14.80 41.59
N HIS A 27 2.72 -14.15 41.90
CA HIS A 27 1.65 -14.75 42.69
C HIS A 27 0.90 -15.87 41.94
N MET A 28 0.92 -15.87 40.59
CA MET A 28 0.43 -16.99 39.78
C MET A 28 1.34 -18.23 39.88
N PHE A 29 2.64 -18.04 40.09
CA PHE A 29 3.60 -19.14 40.26
C PHE A 29 3.72 -19.62 41.71
N ASP A 30 3.54 -18.73 42.70
CA ASP A 30 3.69 -19.07 44.12
C ASP A 30 2.47 -19.85 44.66
N ASP A 31 1.26 -19.55 44.17
CA ASP A 31 0.01 -20.22 44.56
C ASP A 31 -0.31 -21.46 43.67
N MET A 32 0.72 -22.19 43.26
CA MET A 32 0.62 -23.33 42.33
C MET A 32 0.28 -24.63 43.06
N ASN A 33 -1.02 -24.95 43.13
CA ASN A 33 -1.51 -26.27 43.57
C ASN A 33 -1.50 -27.30 42.41
N THR A 34 -1.43 -28.60 42.70
CA THR A 34 -1.46 -29.72 41.73
C THR A 34 -2.64 -29.63 40.75
N THR A 35 -3.81 -29.19 41.22
CA THR A 35 -5.00 -28.97 40.37
C THR A 35 -4.80 -27.86 39.34
N ARG A 36 -4.02 -26.81 39.67
CA ARG A 36 -3.68 -25.73 38.74
C ARG A 36 -2.63 -26.17 37.71
N TYR A 37 -1.67 -27.03 38.09
CA TYR A 37 -0.74 -27.63 37.14
C TYR A 37 -1.45 -28.45 36.06
N ILE A 38 -2.40 -29.30 36.46
CA ILE A 38 -3.19 -30.10 35.50
C ILE A 38 -3.97 -29.20 34.54
N ARG A 39 -4.59 -28.14 35.04
CA ARG A 39 -5.27 -27.15 34.18
C ARG A 39 -4.30 -26.44 33.23
N LEU A 40 -3.11 -26.05 33.70
CA LEU A 40 -2.08 -25.43 32.87
C LEU A 40 -1.63 -26.37 31.74
N ILE A 41 -1.33 -27.63 32.07
CA ILE A 41 -0.94 -28.65 31.10
C ILE A 41 -2.08 -28.89 30.10
N ALA A 42 -3.33 -28.94 30.55
CA ALA A 42 -4.49 -29.07 29.65
C ALA A 42 -4.60 -27.89 28.68
N CYS A 43 -4.45 -26.64 29.15
CA CYS A 43 -4.47 -25.45 28.30
C CYS A 43 -3.31 -25.43 27.30
N VAL A 44 -2.09 -25.73 27.75
CA VAL A 44 -0.90 -25.78 26.88
C VAL A 44 -1.02 -26.92 25.86
N GLY A 45 -1.45 -28.10 26.30
CA GLY A 45 -1.72 -29.24 25.42
C GLY A 45 -2.78 -28.92 24.36
N ALA A 46 -3.87 -28.27 24.77
CA ALA A 46 -4.90 -27.78 23.84
C ALA A 46 -4.34 -26.76 22.85
N TYR A 47 -3.47 -25.84 23.28
CA TYR A 47 -2.82 -24.88 22.38
C TYR A 47 -1.88 -25.57 21.38
N LEU A 48 -1.09 -26.56 21.80
CA LEU A 48 -0.23 -27.33 20.89
C LEU A 48 -1.06 -28.02 19.80
N LEU A 49 -2.24 -28.53 20.16
CA LEU A 49 -3.20 -29.11 19.21
C LEU A 49 -3.83 -28.03 18.31
N LEU A 50 -4.16 -26.85 18.83
CA LEU A 50 -4.78 -25.76 18.03
C LEU A 50 -3.78 -25.06 17.09
N ARG A 51 -2.50 -24.96 17.48
CA ARG A 51 -1.43 -24.26 16.74
C ARG A 51 -1.38 -24.61 15.25
N PRO A 52 -1.33 -25.89 14.81
CA PRO A 52 -1.28 -26.21 13.39
C PRO A 52 -2.51 -25.70 12.61
N TYR A 53 -3.68 -25.59 13.26
CA TYR A 53 -4.88 -25.05 12.63
C TYR A 53 -4.79 -23.53 12.44
N PHE A 54 -4.26 -22.80 13.42
CA PHE A 54 -4.02 -21.37 13.26
C PHE A 54 -3.02 -21.06 12.16
N VAL A 55 -1.93 -21.85 12.05
CA VAL A 55 -0.95 -21.70 10.97
C VAL A 55 -1.62 -21.91 9.60
N LYS A 56 -2.41 -22.98 9.45
CA LYS A 56 -3.16 -23.24 8.21
C LYS A 56 -4.17 -22.14 7.85
N LEU A 57 -4.79 -21.51 8.85
CA LEU A 57 -5.68 -20.37 8.62
C LEU A 57 -4.90 -19.13 8.17
N GLY A 58 -3.74 -18.87 8.78
CA GLY A 58 -2.83 -17.79 8.38
C GLY A 58 -2.35 -17.94 6.94
N GLU A 59 -1.91 -19.14 6.56
CA GLU A 59 -1.48 -19.47 5.19
C GLU A 59 -2.60 -19.24 4.16
N LYS A 60 -3.85 -19.62 4.48
CA LYS A 60 -5.02 -19.38 3.61
C LYS A 60 -5.31 -17.89 3.44
N ILE A 61 -5.16 -17.10 4.49
CA ILE A 61 -5.37 -15.65 4.43
C ILE A 61 -4.25 -15.01 3.60
N GLN A 62 -2.99 -15.41 3.83
CA GLN A 62 -1.84 -14.89 3.11
C GLN A 62 -1.89 -15.23 1.62
N SER A 63 -2.19 -16.47 1.26
CA SER A 63 -2.35 -16.89 -0.14
C SER A 63 -3.47 -16.13 -0.84
N LYS A 64 -4.62 -15.94 -0.18
CA LYS A 64 -5.73 -15.14 -0.73
C LYS A 64 -5.36 -13.66 -0.92
N GLN A 65 -4.55 -13.10 -0.04
CA GLN A 65 -4.05 -11.72 -0.20
C GLN A 65 -3.01 -11.63 -1.33
N LEU A 66 -2.12 -12.63 -1.45
CA LEU A 66 -1.14 -12.71 -2.52
C LEU A 66 -1.82 -12.83 -3.90
N GLU A 67 -2.82 -13.70 -4.03
CA GLU A 67 -3.60 -13.85 -5.27
C GLU A 67 -4.32 -12.55 -5.64
N LYS A 68 -4.95 -11.87 -4.68
CA LYS A 68 -5.58 -10.57 -4.90
C LYS A 68 -4.57 -9.49 -5.29
N ALA A 69 -3.36 -9.52 -4.76
CA ALA A 69 -2.29 -8.60 -5.14
C ALA A 69 -1.81 -8.87 -6.57
N GLN A 70 -1.63 -10.13 -6.95
CA GLN A 70 -1.24 -10.54 -8.31
C GLN A 70 -2.31 -10.24 -9.37
N VAL A 71 -3.59 -10.31 -9.02
CA VAL A 71 -4.69 -9.96 -9.94
C VAL A 71 -4.87 -8.45 -10.07
N ALA A 72 -4.50 -7.68 -9.04
CA ALA A 72 -4.60 -6.22 -9.06
C ALA A 72 -3.41 -5.52 -9.73
N ASP A 73 -2.35 -6.26 -10.07
CA ASP A 73 -1.21 -5.76 -10.83
C ASP A 73 -1.44 -6.01 -12.34
N PRO A 74 -1.69 -4.97 -13.17
CA PRO A 74 -1.94 -5.14 -14.60
C PRO A 74 -0.73 -5.70 -15.38
N TYR A 75 0.46 -5.72 -14.77
CA TYR A 75 1.66 -6.33 -15.36
C TYR A 75 1.67 -7.87 -15.32
N ASP A 76 0.96 -8.50 -14.38
CA ASP A 76 0.95 -9.98 -14.21
C ASP A 76 -0.24 -10.66 -14.90
N ALA A 77 -1.24 -9.91 -15.36
CA ALA A 77 -2.31 -10.45 -16.19
C ALA A 77 -1.78 -10.91 -17.58
N ALA A 78 -0.71 -10.29 -18.08
CA ALA A 78 -0.04 -10.66 -19.33
C ALA A 78 0.90 -11.87 -19.21
N THR A 79 1.26 -12.29 -17.99
CA THR A 79 2.16 -13.44 -17.74
C THR A 79 1.39 -14.74 -17.45
N LYS A 80 0.08 -14.69 -17.19
CA LYS A 80 -0.75 -15.88 -16.92
C LYS A 80 -0.90 -16.82 -18.12
N ASP A 81 -0.75 -16.33 -19.35
CA ASP A 81 -0.63 -17.16 -20.55
C ASP A 81 0.77 -17.77 -20.73
N ALA A 82 1.75 -17.28 -19.96
CA ALA A 82 3.11 -17.78 -19.92
C ALA A 82 3.36 -18.61 -18.64
N LYS A 83 2.56 -19.67 -18.42
CA LYS A 83 3.00 -20.84 -17.63
C LYS A 83 4.14 -21.59 -18.35
N LYS A 84 5.16 -20.88 -18.83
CA LYS A 84 6.40 -21.47 -19.31
C LYS A 84 7.22 -21.80 -18.07
N LYS A 85 7.52 -23.09 -17.91
CA LYS A 85 8.39 -23.68 -16.89
C LYS A 85 9.58 -22.75 -16.60
N ILE A 86 9.55 -22.07 -15.46
CA ILE A 86 10.70 -21.29 -14.98
C ILE A 86 11.75 -22.33 -14.57
N THR A 87 12.76 -22.52 -15.41
CA THR A 87 13.88 -23.41 -15.08
C THR A 87 14.77 -22.75 -14.04
N PRO A 88 15.32 -23.47 -13.04
CA PRO A 88 16.11 -22.90 -11.95
C PRO A 88 17.27 -21.99 -12.38
N ASN A 89 17.79 -22.19 -13.58
CA ASN A 89 18.88 -21.39 -14.14
C ASN A 89 18.48 -19.94 -14.50
N ALA A 90 17.18 -19.65 -14.59
CA ALA A 90 16.66 -18.31 -14.87
C ALA A 90 16.77 -17.35 -13.66
N LEU A 91 16.93 -17.90 -12.45
CA LEU A 91 17.06 -17.11 -11.21
C LEU A 91 18.52 -16.79 -10.86
N ARG A 92 19.49 -17.31 -11.61
CA ARG A 92 20.92 -17.13 -11.35
C ARG A 92 21.53 -16.08 -12.28
N GLY A 93 21.08 -14.84 -12.12
CA GLY A 93 21.84 -13.58 -12.33
C GLY A 93 22.64 -13.31 -13.62
N ALA A 94 22.63 -14.14 -14.67
CA ALA A 94 23.54 -13.94 -15.81
C ALA A 94 23.03 -14.48 -17.17
N GLY A 95 21.74 -14.33 -17.47
CA GLY A 95 21.15 -14.82 -18.73
C GLY A 95 20.23 -13.79 -19.35
N GLY A 96 20.78 -12.96 -20.24
CA GLY A 96 20.17 -11.74 -20.74
C GLY A 96 18.86 -11.89 -21.51
N LYS A 97 17.98 -10.92 -21.28
CA LYS A 97 17.02 -10.45 -22.27
C LYS A 97 17.20 -8.95 -22.34
N THR A 98 17.86 -8.48 -23.39
CA THR A 98 17.93 -7.06 -23.74
C THR A 98 16.51 -6.57 -23.96
N VAL A 99 15.95 -5.88 -22.97
CA VAL A 99 14.77 -5.06 -23.15
C VAL A 99 15.28 -3.79 -23.81
N THR A 100 14.88 -3.54 -25.06
CA THR A 100 14.94 -2.19 -25.64
C THR A 100 14.04 -1.33 -24.78
N PHE A 101 14.66 -0.52 -23.92
CA PHE A 101 13.99 0.54 -23.19
C PHE A 101 13.59 1.61 -24.21
N GLU A 102 12.30 1.73 -24.51
CA GLU A 102 11.77 3.03 -24.90
C GLU A 102 12.04 3.97 -23.71
N GLU A 103 12.59 5.12 -24.06
CA GLU A 103 13.05 6.21 -23.21
C GLU A 103 11.99 6.58 -22.17
N SER A 104 12.13 6.02 -20.96
CA SER A 104 11.53 6.55 -19.73
C SER A 104 12.69 7.10 -18.93
N ASP A 105 12.85 8.41 -19.04
CA ASP A 105 13.72 9.25 -18.23
C ASP A 105 13.48 8.96 -16.73
N ASP A 106 14.33 8.11 -16.15
CA ASP A 106 14.44 7.83 -14.72
C ASP A 106 15.90 8.06 -14.33
N GLU A 107 16.30 9.33 -14.27
CA GLU A 107 17.37 9.75 -13.37
C GLU A 107 16.88 9.59 -11.92
N ASP A 108 17.29 8.49 -11.25
CA ASP A 108 17.86 8.53 -9.90
C ASP A 108 18.40 7.14 -9.53
N GLU A 109 19.71 6.96 -9.71
CA GLU A 109 20.46 5.82 -9.20
C GLU A 109 20.51 5.85 -7.67
N GLY A 110 19.84 4.88 -7.04
CA GLY A 110 20.03 4.60 -5.63
C GLY A 110 19.18 3.45 -5.15
N GLU A 111 19.67 2.22 -5.27
CA GLU A 111 19.05 1.04 -4.66
C GLU A 111 18.90 1.22 -3.13
N PRO A 112 17.68 1.23 -2.56
CA PRO A 112 17.50 1.04 -1.14
C PRO A 112 16.99 -0.39 -0.93
N THR A 113 17.84 -1.24 -0.37
CA THR A 113 17.53 -2.57 0.18
C THR A 113 16.57 -2.53 1.39
N GLY A 114 15.85 -1.42 1.58
CA GLY A 114 14.84 -1.22 2.62
C GLY A 114 13.44 -1.64 2.16
N VAL A 115 12.66 -2.20 3.09
CA VAL A 115 11.25 -2.51 2.91
C VAL A 115 10.52 -1.29 2.35
N GLN A 116 9.93 -1.43 1.16
CA GLN A 116 9.38 -0.34 0.37
C GLN A 116 8.00 0.10 0.87
N TRP A 117 7.95 0.72 2.05
CA TRP A 117 6.73 1.32 2.59
C TRP A 117 6.39 2.60 1.81
N GLY A 118 5.13 2.75 1.39
CA GLY A 118 4.65 4.01 0.78
C GLY A 118 4.71 4.11 -0.75
N LYS A 119 5.26 3.13 -1.49
CA LYS A 119 5.20 3.13 -2.98
C LYS A 119 3.78 3.30 -3.52
N LYS A 120 2.81 2.59 -2.94
CA LYS A 120 1.39 2.68 -3.32
C LYS A 120 0.74 4.03 -2.97
N ALA A 121 1.18 4.67 -1.89
CA ALA A 121 0.71 6.01 -1.53
C ALA A 121 1.24 7.06 -2.52
N ARG A 122 2.53 6.99 -2.87
CA ARG A 122 3.16 7.85 -3.88
C ARG A 122 2.54 7.67 -5.26
N GLN A 123 2.27 6.42 -5.67
CA GLN A 123 1.60 6.13 -6.95
C GLN A 123 0.17 6.72 -7.00
N ARG A 124 -0.58 6.66 -5.89
CA ARG A 124 -1.91 7.29 -5.80
C ARG A 124 -1.83 8.81 -5.88
N GLN A 125 -0.85 9.42 -5.22
CA GLN A 125 -0.61 10.86 -5.30
C GLN A 125 -0.31 11.30 -6.74
N ARG A 126 0.61 10.60 -7.44
CA ARG A 126 0.92 10.87 -8.86
C ARG A 126 -0.33 10.77 -9.75
N LYS A 127 -1.18 9.76 -9.55
CA LYS A 127 -2.42 9.58 -10.33
C LYS A 127 -3.47 10.66 -10.07
N VAL A 128 -3.50 11.24 -8.87
CA VAL A 128 -4.38 12.38 -8.58
C VAL A 128 -3.87 13.64 -9.26
N VAL A 129 -2.55 13.88 -9.22
CA VAL A 129 -1.93 15.02 -9.92
C VAL A 129 -2.12 14.91 -11.43
N SER A 130 -1.91 13.74 -12.03
CA SER A 130 -2.09 13.56 -13.48
C SER A 130 -3.52 13.84 -13.93
N LYS A 131 -4.52 13.34 -13.17
CA LYS A 131 -5.93 13.62 -13.47
C LYS A 131 -6.32 15.09 -13.32
N LEU A 132 -5.66 15.80 -12.40
CA LEU A 132 -5.92 17.22 -12.17
C LEU A 132 -5.32 18.07 -13.29
N LEU A 133 -4.15 17.67 -13.82
CA LEU A 133 -3.54 18.27 -15.01
C LEU A 133 -4.36 18.02 -16.28
N GLU A 134 -4.78 16.77 -16.51
CA GLU A 134 -5.62 16.40 -17.66
C GLU A 134 -6.94 17.19 -17.69
N LYS A 135 -7.60 17.32 -16.53
CA LYS A 135 -8.82 18.15 -16.41
C LYS A 135 -8.56 19.64 -16.68
N ARG A 136 -7.37 20.14 -16.37
CA ARG A 136 -6.98 21.52 -16.62
C ARG A 136 -6.76 21.76 -18.12
N GLU A 137 -6.13 20.82 -18.80
CA GLU A 137 -5.92 20.85 -20.26
C GLU A 137 -7.25 20.75 -21.02
N GLU A 138 -8.16 19.88 -20.57
CA GLU A 138 -9.49 19.74 -21.17
C GLU A 138 -10.32 21.03 -21.02
N GLN A 139 -10.28 21.68 -19.85
CA GLN A 139 -10.90 23.00 -19.66
C GLN A 139 -10.31 24.07 -20.58
N LEU A 140 -8.98 24.11 -20.72
CA LEU A 140 -8.34 25.09 -21.60
C LEU A 140 -8.76 24.89 -23.05
N ARG A 141 -8.92 23.63 -23.48
CA ARG A 141 -9.39 23.31 -24.82
C ARG A 141 -10.86 23.67 -25.02
N GLU A 142 -11.72 23.46 -24.02
CA GLU A 142 -13.12 23.92 -24.06
C GLU A 142 -13.20 25.44 -24.15
N ASP A 143 -12.39 26.16 -23.37
CA ASP A 143 -12.29 27.63 -23.41
C ASP A 143 -11.83 28.10 -24.81
N ASP A 144 -10.79 27.50 -25.40
CA ASP A 144 -10.31 27.82 -26.75
C ASP A 144 -11.40 27.56 -27.83
N GLU A 145 -12.14 26.44 -27.71
CA GLU A 145 -13.25 26.09 -28.64
C GLU A 145 -14.48 26.99 -28.46
N GLU A 146 -14.71 27.57 -27.29
CA GLU A 146 -15.74 28.60 -27.04
C GLU A 146 -15.30 29.96 -27.60
N GLU A 147 -14.04 30.36 -27.38
CA GLU A 147 -13.49 31.59 -27.96
C GLU A 147 -13.52 31.57 -29.50
N GLU A 148 -13.21 30.44 -30.14
CA GLU A 148 -13.33 30.30 -31.60
C GLU A 148 -14.78 30.43 -32.11
N LYS A 149 -15.77 29.94 -31.35
CA LYS A 149 -17.20 30.08 -31.69
C LYS A 149 -17.67 31.52 -31.57
N ASP A 150 -17.25 32.21 -30.51
CA ASP A 150 -17.54 33.63 -30.31
C ASP A 150 -16.93 34.50 -31.42
N VAL A 151 -15.71 34.15 -31.87
CA VAL A 151 -15.07 34.79 -33.03
C VAL A 151 -15.81 34.47 -34.33
N MET A 152 -16.26 33.23 -34.53
CA MET A 152 -17.06 32.84 -35.71
C MET A 152 -18.42 33.54 -35.75
N GLU A 153 -19.08 33.74 -34.61
CA GLU A 153 -20.35 34.48 -34.53
C GLU A 153 -20.15 35.98 -34.84
N LEU A 154 -19.01 36.56 -34.45
CA LEU A 154 -18.63 37.93 -34.82
C LEU A 154 -18.24 38.09 -36.30
N LEU A 155 -17.98 36.98 -37.01
CA LEU A 155 -17.64 36.98 -38.43
C LEU A 155 -18.91 36.97 -39.29
N VAL A 156 -19.69 38.05 -39.22
CA VAL A 156 -20.80 38.29 -40.15
C VAL A 156 -20.21 38.49 -41.55
N ASP A 157 -20.63 37.65 -42.50
CA ASP A 157 -20.23 37.76 -43.90
C ASP A 157 -20.55 39.16 -44.43
N TYR A 158 -19.50 39.92 -44.76
CA TYR A 158 -19.64 41.20 -45.42
C TYR A 158 -20.25 40.98 -46.81
N GLU A 159 -21.54 41.32 -46.98
CA GLU A 159 -22.18 41.40 -48.28
C GLU A 159 -21.90 42.79 -48.90
N PRO A 160 -21.06 42.90 -49.95
CA PRO A 160 -20.85 44.17 -50.62
C PRO A 160 -22.17 44.64 -51.26
N GLY A 161 -22.75 45.71 -50.70
CA GLY A 161 -23.98 46.34 -51.20
C GLY A 161 -25.05 46.68 -50.15
N LYS A 162 -24.99 46.13 -48.92
CA LYS A 162 -25.94 46.48 -47.83
C LYS A 162 -25.34 47.36 -46.73
N ASP A 163 -24.09 47.13 -46.32
CA ASP A 163 -23.52 47.76 -45.11
C ASP A 163 -22.46 48.86 -45.38
N GLY A 164 -22.33 49.32 -46.63
CA GLY A 164 -21.49 50.46 -47.08
C GLY A 164 -20.01 50.12 -47.32
N TRP A 165 -19.26 50.78 -48.21
CA TRP A 165 -19.59 51.64 -49.37
C TRP A 165 -19.70 50.81 -50.65
#